data_AF-A0AAN7HFH4-F1
#
_entry.id   AF-A0AAN7HFH4-F1
#
_cell.length_a   1.000
_cell.length_b   1.000
_cell.length_c   1.000
_cell.angle_alpha   90.00
_cell.angle_beta   90.00
_cell.angle_gamma   90.00
#
_symmetry.space_group_name_H-M   'P 1'
#
loop_
_entity.id
_entity.type
_entity.pdbx_description
1 polymer ?
#
loop_
_entity_poly.entity_id
_entity_poly.type
_entity_poly.pdbx_seq_one_letter_code
_entity_poly.pdbx_strand_id
1 'polypeptide(L)'
;ICLSCLIREASTWLSCNHGLCNQCAALHCQEAEGQSLLLSTCVFCGAANDIPLHVKPSRAGVRILRLPGPVEEAREMANFLRSLRSALRSPLHYHFEMVIASGIGMFFALMLFCKHATVEDCIHHLPNLECTKASRWGLKFGGRLRFRHDELRTNGRRYPLASAKECQPTYFWPKARRDIVVEFDGDTPRRESPDMLLISLFYIEVEDSLCCQTYLPVLIRCRLPSGASLVDLLMRARQRNAQIHYSGQTSVLCPEDNWHDATKGKPFLRRIYLPVSWPSDIVDIKISGLGSATASLSNCPYQLEALADESPRNQSYACQGQVPFNQCSGSSKSGIVSIA
;
A
#
# COMPACT_ATOMS: atom_id res chain seq x y z
N ILE A 1 13.07 -9.14 10.69
CA ILE A 1 13.04 -10.46 10.03
C ILE A 1 11.66 -11.09 10.25
N CYS A 2 11.11 -11.80 9.27
CA CYS A 2 9.88 -12.58 9.37
C CYS A 2 10.12 -13.82 10.24
N LEU A 3 9.32 -13.99 11.28
CA LEU A 3 9.50 -15.10 12.23
C LEU A 3 9.07 -16.45 11.67
N SER A 4 8.30 -16.49 10.59
CA SER A 4 7.88 -17.75 9.97
C SER A 4 8.95 -18.34 9.06
N CYS A 5 9.56 -17.52 8.19
CA CYS A 5 10.53 -18.03 7.21
C CYS A 5 11.97 -17.72 7.56
N LEU A 6 12.23 -16.79 8.49
CA LEU A 6 13.55 -16.30 8.89
C LEU A 6 14.44 -15.73 7.75
N ILE A 7 13.91 -15.69 6.53
CA ILE A 7 14.63 -15.27 5.32
C ILE A 7 14.26 -13.85 4.91
N ARG A 8 12.96 -13.53 4.91
CA ARG A 8 12.44 -12.23 4.41
C ARG A 8 12.25 -11.25 5.55
N GLU A 9 12.20 -9.96 5.26
CA GLU A 9 11.76 -8.97 6.24
C GLU A 9 10.28 -9.08 6.56
N ALA A 10 9.92 -8.72 7.80
CA ALA A 10 8.53 -8.68 8.21
C ALA A 10 7.88 -7.40 7.66
N SER A 11 6.82 -7.56 6.87
CA SER A 11 6.04 -6.47 6.29
C SER A 11 4.76 -6.19 7.08
N THR A 12 4.32 -7.16 7.89
CA THR A 12 3.12 -7.07 8.74
C THR A 12 3.48 -7.53 10.15
N TRP A 13 2.80 -6.98 11.15
CA TRP A 13 3.07 -7.25 12.56
C TRP A 13 1.77 -7.50 13.32
N LEU A 14 1.81 -8.46 14.24
CA LEU A 14 0.69 -8.79 15.12
C LEU A 14 0.72 -7.93 16.39
N SER A 15 -0.37 -7.92 17.16
CA SER A 15 -0.48 -7.18 18.44
C SER A 15 0.59 -7.57 19.46
N CYS A 16 1.09 -8.81 19.39
CA CYS A 16 2.21 -9.29 20.21
C CYS A 16 3.60 -8.89 19.70
N ASN A 17 3.68 -8.05 18.66
CA ASN A 17 4.92 -7.65 17.97
C ASN A 17 5.67 -8.79 17.29
N HIS A 18 5.02 -9.90 16.95
CA HIS A 18 5.60 -10.88 16.03
C HIS A 18 5.35 -10.47 14.58
N GLY A 19 6.41 -10.49 13.78
CA GLY A 19 6.40 -10.02 12.39
C GLY A 19 6.33 -11.15 11.36
N LEU A 20 5.50 -10.97 10.34
CA LEU A 20 5.35 -11.85 9.18
C LEU A 20 5.65 -11.09 7.88
N CYS A 21 6.31 -11.76 6.92
CA CYS A 21 6.38 -11.26 5.55
C CYS A 21 5.04 -11.51 4.83
N ASN A 22 4.76 -10.79 3.75
CA ASN A 22 3.50 -10.92 3.01
C ASN A 22 3.16 -12.36 2.62
N GLN A 23 4.16 -13.16 2.22
CA GLN A 23 3.96 -14.56 1.84
C GLN A 23 3.53 -15.41 3.04
N CYS A 24 4.22 -15.27 4.17
CA CYS A 24 3.86 -16.02 5.38
C CYS A 24 2.54 -15.53 5.98
N ALA A 25 2.24 -14.23 5.90
CA ALA A 25 0.92 -13.72 6.27
C ALA A 25 -0.17 -14.35 5.40
N ALA A 26 -0.03 -14.37 4.07
CA ALA A 26 -0.99 -15.01 3.18
C ALA A 26 -1.15 -16.52 3.43
N LEU A 27 -0.10 -17.21 3.88
CA LEU A 27 -0.16 -18.64 4.22
C LEU A 27 -0.90 -18.92 5.53
N HIS A 28 -0.71 -18.07 6.55
CA HIS A 28 -1.25 -18.30 7.89
C HIS A 28 -2.62 -17.67 8.10
N CYS A 29 -2.97 -16.64 7.33
CA CYS A 29 -4.22 -15.92 7.52
C CYS A 29 -5.33 -16.53 6.68
N GLN A 30 -6.54 -16.49 7.23
CA GLN A 30 -7.73 -16.72 6.43
C GLN A 30 -8.05 -15.44 5.66
N GLU A 31 -8.45 -15.58 4.39
CA GLU A 31 -9.04 -14.46 3.66
C GLU A 31 -10.34 -14.08 4.37
N ALA A 32 -10.34 -12.93 5.03
CA ALA A 32 -11.57 -12.32 5.46
C ALA A 32 -12.19 -11.55 4.28
N GLU A 33 -13.49 -11.27 4.39
CA GLU A 33 -14.15 -10.36 3.45
C GLU A 33 -13.36 -9.04 3.39
N GLY A 34 -12.98 -8.58 2.20
CA GLY A 34 -12.44 -7.23 2.04
C GLY A 34 -10.93 -7.06 1.87
N GLN A 35 -10.16 -8.09 1.48
CA GLN A 35 -8.67 -8.06 1.38
C GLN A 35 -7.93 -7.89 2.72
N SER A 36 -8.67 -7.94 3.83
CA SER A 36 -8.06 -8.04 5.15
C SER A 36 -7.78 -9.51 5.42
N LEU A 37 -6.57 -9.79 5.83
CA LEU A 37 -6.18 -11.11 6.29
C LEU A 37 -6.46 -11.16 7.79
N LEU A 38 -7.30 -12.11 8.21
CA LEU A 38 -7.58 -12.31 9.62
C LEU A 38 -6.65 -13.40 10.15
N LEU A 39 -5.80 -13.00 11.10
CA LEU A 39 -5.08 -13.91 11.97
C LEU A 39 -5.48 -13.57 13.39
N SER A 40 -6.43 -14.31 13.97
CA SER A 40 -6.98 -14.03 15.30
C SER A 40 -5.99 -14.32 16.44
N THR A 41 -5.00 -15.18 16.19
CA THR A 41 -3.98 -15.57 17.17
C THR A 41 -2.61 -15.69 16.51
N CYS A 42 -1.57 -15.24 17.20
CA CYS A 42 -0.20 -15.41 16.76
C CYS A 42 0.19 -16.89 16.68
N VAL A 43 0.65 -17.33 15.51
CA VAL A 43 1.12 -18.72 15.29
C VAL A 43 2.39 -19.09 16.07
N PHE A 44 3.07 -18.12 16.70
CA PHE A 44 4.32 -18.36 17.45
C PHE A 44 4.14 -18.35 18.96
N CYS A 45 3.35 -17.42 19.51
CA CYS A 45 3.15 -17.30 20.97
C CYS A 45 1.71 -17.55 21.42
N GLY A 46 0.78 -17.80 20.50
CA GLY A 46 -0.65 -18.00 20.81
C GLY A 46 -1.39 -16.75 21.26
N ALA A 47 -0.72 -15.59 21.41
CA ALA A 47 -1.36 -14.35 21.84
C ALA A 47 -2.45 -13.93 20.84
N ALA A 48 -3.59 -13.46 21.37
CA ALA A 48 -4.64 -12.89 20.56
C ALA A 48 -4.12 -11.70 19.75
N ASN A 49 -4.61 -11.57 18.53
CA ASN A 49 -4.31 -10.48 17.63
C ASN A 49 -5.63 -9.77 17.28
N ASP A 50 -5.74 -8.53 17.74
CA ASP A 50 -6.86 -7.61 17.53
C ASP A 50 -6.62 -6.64 16.36
N ILE A 51 -5.45 -6.72 15.71
CA ILE A 51 -5.07 -5.86 14.59
C ILE A 51 -5.38 -6.57 13.26
N PRO A 52 -6.22 -5.98 12.38
CA PRO A 52 -6.43 -6.51 11.04
C PRO A 52 -5.13 -6.41 10.23
N LEU A 53 -4.77 -7.49 9.53
CA LEU A 53 -3.58 -7.49 8.70
C LEU A 53 -3.94 -7.00 7.29
N HIS A 54 -3.24 -5.95 6.88
CA HIS A 54 -3.32 -5.43 5.54
C HIS A 54 -2.06 -5.79 4.78
N VAL A 55 -2.18 -6.78 3.90
CA VAL A 55 -1.10 -7.16 3.01
C VAL A 55 -1.19 -6.36 1.73
N LYS A 56 -0.09 -5.71 1.34
CA LYS A 56 0.02 -5.14 -0.02
C LYS A 56 -0.17 -6.28 -1.02
N PRO A 57 -1.12 -6.21 -1.95
CA PRO A 57 -1.26 -7.22 -2.99
C PRO A 57 0.06 -7.38 -3.75
N SER A 58 0.43 -8.60 -4.12
CA SER A 58 1.74 -8.88 -4.76
C SER A 58 1.91 -8.03 -6.02
N ARG A 59 0.88 -8.02 -6.87
CA ARG A 59 0.83 -7.33 -8.17
C ARG A 59 0.64 -5.81 -8.08
N ALA A 60 0.23 -5.30 -6.93
CA ALA A 60 0.10 -3.88 -6.69
C ALA A 60 1.47 -3.17 -6.61
N GLY A 61 1.69 -2.05 -7.28
CA GLY A 61 2.87 -1.21 -7.06
C GLY A 61 2.84 -0.48 -5.72
N VAL A 62 3.97 0.11 -5.34
CA VAL A 62 4.12 0.87 -4.09
C VAL A 62 3.72 2.31 -4.32
N ARG A 63 2.80 2.83 -3.51
CA ARG A 63 2.39 4.24 -3.49
C ARG A 63 3.07 4.93 -2.33
N ILE A 64 3.81 5.99 -2.64
CA ILE A 64 4.73 6.65 -1.72
C ILE A 64 4.24 8.07 -1.45
N LEU A 65 4.17 8.45 -0.19
CA LEU A 65 4.02 9.83 0.23
C LEU A 65 5.36 10.35 0.76
N ARG A 66 5.89 11.43 0.21
CA ARG A 66 7.12 12.07 0.67
C ARG A 66 6.78 13.41 1.34
N LEU A 67 7.20 13.54 2.60
CA LEU A 67 6.98 14.71 3.44
C LEU A 67 8.33 15.25 3.94
N PRO A 68 9.17 15.84 3.07
CA PRO A 68 10.31 16.63 3.50
C PRO A 68 9.83 17.99 4.04
N GLY A 69 10.66 18.67 4.82
CA GLY A 69 10.39 20.06 5.19
C GLY A 69 10.82 20.41 6.62
N PRO A 70 11.26 21.66 6.85
CA PRO A 70 11.55 22.19 8.18
C PRO A 70 10.23 22.62 8.89
N VAL A 71 10.32 23.07 10.15
CA VAL A 71 9.13 23.39 10.99
C VAL A 71 8.33 24.57 10.43
N GLU A 72 9.00 25.49 9.76
CA GLU A 72 8.44 26.71 9.19
C GLU A 72 7.37 26.40 8.13
N GLU A 73 7.48 25.25 7.44
CA GLU A 73 6.57 24.79 6.40
C GLU A 73 5.39 23.93 6.93
N ALA A 74 5.23 23.83 8.26
CA ALA A 74 4.23 22.94 8.85
C ALA A 74 2.80 23.28 8.42
N ARG A 75 2.51 24.57 8.23
CA ARG A 75 1.17 25.04 7.85
C ARG A 75 0.85 24.69 6.40
N GLU A 76 1.82 24.90 5.52
CA GLU A 76 1.78 24.61 4.08
C GLU A 76 1.61 23.10 3.88
N MET A 77 2.38 22.29 4.60
CA MET A 77 2.26 20.83 4.58
C MET A 77 0.88 20.37 5.08
N ALA A 78 0.35 20.97 6.16
CA ALA A 78 -0.99 20.67 6.63
C ALA A 78 -2.08 21.03 5.60
N ASN A 79 -1.95 22.17 4.91
CA ASN A 79 -2.85 22.57 3.83
C ASN A 79 -2.78 21.62 2.63
N PHE A 80 -1.58 21.17 2.27
CA PHE A 80 -1.36 20.16 1.24
C PHE A 80 -2.06 18.84 1.59
N LEU A 81 -1.81 18.31 2.79
CA LEU A 81 -2.43 17.07 3.26
C LEU A 81 -3.95 17.18 3.36
N ARG A 82 -4.48 18.35 3.75
CA ARG A 82 -5.92 18.61 3.79
C ARG A 82 -6.53 18.59 2.39
N SER A 83 -5.86 19.22 1.43
CA SER A 83 -6.28 19.25 0.02
C SER A 83 -6.27 17.85 -0.59
N LEU A 84 -5.19 17.09 -0.34
CA LEU A 84 -5.06 15.71 -0.77
C LEU A 84 -6.17 14.82 -0.17
N ARG A 85 -6.38 14.88 1.15
CA ARG A 85 -7.45 14.14 1.83
C ARG A 85 -8.83 14.52 1.28
N SER A 86 -9.09 15.80 1.05
CA SER A 86 -10.36 16.29 0.49
C SER A 86 -10.62 15.69 -0.91
N ALA A 87 -9.61 15.64 -1.76
CA ALA A 87 -9.72 15.03 -3.08
C ALA A 87 -9.98 13.51 -3.00
N LEU A 88 -9.33 12.81 -2.05
CA LEU A 88 -9.45 11.36 -1.91
C LEU A 88 -10.70 10.91 -1.12
N ARG A 89 -11.29 11.80 -0.32
CA ARG A 89 -12.46 11.56 0.55
C ARG A 89 -12.36 10.32 1.44
N SER A 90 -11.14 9.99 1.85
CA SER A 90 -10.86 8.85 2.71
C SER A 90 -9.53 9.06 3.45
N PRO A 91 -9.29 8.33 4.56
CA PRO A 91 -8.07 8.48 5.34
C PRO A 91 -6.81 8.23 4.51
N LEU A 92 -5.79 9.09 4.66
CA LEU A 92 -4.56 9.03 3.87
C LEU A 92 -3.80 7.70 4.03
N HIS A 93 -3.91 7.04 5.18
CA HIS A 93 -3.26 5.75 5.43
C HIS A 93 -3.80 4.58 4.58
N TYR A 94 -4.94 4.75 3.90
CA TYR A 94 -5.42 3.80 2.88
C TYR A 94 -4.76 3.98 1.51
N HIS A 95 -4.11 5.12 1.27
CA HIS A 95 -3.60 5.49 -0.05
C HIS A 95 -2.10 5.26 -0.24
N PHE A 96 -1.37 5.03 0.84
CA PHE A 96 0.08 4.91 0.80
C PHE A 96 0.54 3.68 1.57
N GLU A 97 1.36 2.86 0.90
CA GLU A 97 2.08 1.76 1.54
C GLU A 97 3.36 2.25 2.21
N MET A 98 3.92 3.35 1.74
CA MET A 98 5.17 3.92 2.24
C MET A 98 5.05 5.42 2.45
N VAL A 99 5.55 5.89 3.60
CA VAL A 99 5.65 7.32 3.91
C VAL A 99 7.10 7.62 4.24
N ILE A 100 7.74 8.46 3.44
CA ILE A 100 9.11 8.91 3.65
C ILE A 100 9.04 10.33 4.19
N ALA A 101 9.57 10.57 5.38
CA ALA A 101 9.39 11.83 6.05
C ALA A 101 10.67 12.29 6.74
N SER A 102 10.91 13.60 6.76
CA SER A 102 12.04 14.22 7.44
C SER A 102 11.63 15.56 8.03
N GLY A 103 12.33 16.00 9.07
CA GLY A 103 11.98 17.25 9.76
C GLY A 103 10.54 17.21 10.26
N ILE A 104 9.76 18.25 9.94
CA ILE A 104 8.38 18.34 10.42
C ILE A 104 7.45 17.31 9.78
N GLY A 105 7.79 16.79 8.60
CA GLY A 105 7.01 15.73 7.97
C GLY A 105 6.90 14.47 8.82
N MET A 106 7.89 14.21 9.70
CA MET A 106 7.82 13.06 10.62
C MET A 106 6.66 13.18 11.61
N PHE A 107 6.30 14.41 12.02
CA PHE A 107 5.13 14.65 12.87
C PHE A 107 3.85 14.22 12.16
N PHE A 108 3.66 14.67 10.91
CA PHE A 108 2.48 14.32 10.12
C PHE A 108 2.43 12.83 9.80
N ALA A 109 3.56 12.22 9.42
CA ALA A 109 3.65 10.79 9.16
C ALA A 109 3.23 9.98 10.41
N LEU A 110 3.76 10.34 11.58
CA LEU A 110 3.39 9.70 12.84
C LEU A 110 1.91 9.87 13.16
N MET A 111 1.40 11.10 13.13
CA MET A 111 0.01 11.38 13.53
C MET A 111 -0.98 10.69 12.59
N LEU A 112 -0.80 10.80 11.27
CA LEU A 112 -1.77 10.30 10.29
C LEU A 112 -1.72 8.79 10.09
N PHE A 113 -0.53 8.19 10.19
CA PHE A 113 -0.31 6.79 9.79
C PHE A 113 -0.07 5.86 10.98
N CYS A 114 0.55 6.32 12.07
CA CYS A 114 0.69 5.51 13.28
C CYS A 114 -0.47 5.75 14.26
N LYS A 115 -0.86 7.01 14.48
CA LYS A 115 -1.91 7.37 15.45
C LYS A 115 -3.32 7.45 14.85
N HIS A 116 -3.47 7.26 13.54
CA HIS A 116 -4.74 7.41 12.79
C HIS A 116 -5.46 8.74 13.07
N ALA A 117 -4.71 9.79 13.42
CA ALA A 117 -5.25 11.12 13.60
C ALA A 117 -5.72 11.68 12.26
N THR A 118 -6.65 12.64 12.32
CA THR A 118 -7.09 13.39 11.16
C THR A 118 -6.09 14.50 10.82
N VAL A 119 -6.22 15.08 9.62
CA VAL A 119 -5.42 16.26 9.26
C VAL A 119 -5.75 17.45 10.17
N GLU A 120 -7.01 17.53 10.62
CA GLU A 120 -7.51 18.53 11.55
C GLU A 120 -6.85 18.42 12.93
N ASP A 121 -6.64 17.20 13.43
CA ASP A 121 -5.90 16.96 14.67
C ASP A 121 -4.44 17.44 14.54
N CYS A 122 -3.79 17.18 13.39
CA CYS A 122 -2.46 17.71 13.12
C CYS A 122 -2.45 19.25 13.12
N ILE A 123 -3.48 19.88 12.52
CA ILE A 123 -3.62 21.35 12.47
C ILE A 123 -3.77 21.93 13.89
N HIS A 124 -4.54 21.27 14.75
CA HIS A 124 -4.72 21.68 16.14
C HIS A 124 -3.37 21.76 16.91
N HIS A 125 -2.43 20.88 16.56
CA HIS A 125 -1.12 20.83 17.20
C HIS A 125 -0.07 21.79 16.63
N LEU A 126 -0.32 22.43 15.48
CA LEU A 126 0.65 23.35 14.84
C LEU A 126 1.24 24.41 15.78
N PRO A 127 0.47 25.08 16.66
CA PRO A 127 1.02 26.09 17.57
C PRO A 127 2.02 25.55 18.58
N ASN A 128 2.06 24.23 18.80
CA ASN A 128 2.99 23.57 19.72
C ASN A 128 4.22 22.98 19.01
N LEU A 129 4.33 23.15 17.69
CA LEU A 129 5.47 22.69 16.90
C LEU A 129 6.61 23.71 16.97
N GLU A 130 7.76 23.28 17.50
CA GLU A 130 8.92 24.17 17.68
C GLU A 130 10.18 23.61 17.02
N CYS A 131 10.43 22.32 17.17
CA CYS A 131 11.63 21.68 16.67
C CYS A 131 11.40 20.19 16.49
N THR A 132 12.11 19.57 15.55
CA THR A 132 12.11 18.12 15.40
C THR A 132 13.37 17.55 16.03
N LYS A 133 13.23 16.74 17.09
CA LYS A 133 14.35 16.07 17.77
C LYS A 133 14.11 14.57 17.84
N ALA A 134 15.02 13.81 17.24
CA ALA A 134 15.05 12.36 17.38
C ALA A 134 16.04 11.97 18.50
N SER A 135 15.66 10.99 19.31
CA SER A 135 16.50 10.43 20.37
C SER A 135 16.34 8.92 20.45
N ARG A 136 17.18 8.25 21.26
CA ARG A 136 17.02 6.81 21.55
C ARG A 136 15.69 6.46 22.21
N TRP A 137 15.00 7.44 22.79
CA TRP A 137 13.75 7.23 23.52
C TRP A 137 12.50 7.53 22.69
N GLY A 138 12.65 8.21 21.56
CA GLY A 138 11.53 8.60 20.71
C GLY A 138 11.75 9.90 19.96
N LEU A 139 10.64 10.47 19.50
CA LEU A 139 10.57 11.71 18.73
C LEU A 139 9.93 12.83 19.57
N LYS A 140 10.46 14.04 19.43
CA LYS A 140 9.93 15.25 20.07
C LYS A 140 9.74 16.34 19.03
N PHE A 141 8.58 16.98 19.04
CA PHE A 141 8.19 18.04 18.10
C PHE A 141 8.01 19.43 18.74
N GLY A 142 8.46 19.60 19.99
CA GLY A 142 8.29 20.81 20.79
C GLY A 142 8.18 20.44 22.27
N GLY A 143 7.92 21.41 23.16
CA GLY A 143 7.82 21.16 24.59
C GLY A 143 6.84 20.03 24.99
N ARG A 144 5.68 19.98 24.32
CA ARG A 144 4.50 19.18 24.68
C ARG A 144 4.24 17.95 23.80
N LEU A 145 4.91 17.83 22.65
CA LEU A 145 4.69 16.76 21.69
C LEU A 145 5.85 15.78 21.74
N ARG A 146 5.64 14.65 22.42
CA ARG A 146 6.63 13.58 22.60
C ARG A 146 5.99 12.24 22.31
N PHE A 147 6.68 11.41 21.55
CA PHE A 147 6.22 10.09 21.14
C PHE A 147 7.32 9.09 21.39
N ARG A 148 7.03 8.06 22.18
CA ARG A 148 8.00 7.00 22.46
C ARG A 148 8.07 6.00 21.31
N HIS A 149 9.20 5.32 21.14
CA HIS A 149 9.38 4.36 20.03
C HIS A 149 8.40 3.19 20.07
N ASP A 150 8.01 2.73 21.26
CA ASP A 150 6.99 1.70 21.46
C ASP A 150 5.61 2.14 20.93
N GLU A 151 5.31 3.44 21.01
CA GLU A 151 4.07 3.98 20.46
C GLU A 151 4.04 4.08 18.93
N LEU A 152 5.21 4.04 18.28
CA LEU A 152 5.35 4.11 16.82
C LEU A 152 5.04 2.78 16.14
N ARG A 153 4.90 1.68 16.91
CA ARG A 153 4.64 0.33 16.38
C ARG A 153 3.16 -0.01 16.26
N THR A 154 2.28 0.98 16.39
CA THR A 154 0.84 0.78 16.42
C THR A 154 0.30 0.42 15.03
N ASN A 155 -0.61 -0.57 14.99
CA ASN A 155 -1.49 -0.94 13.86
C ASN A 155 -0.92 -1.83 12.74
N GLY A 156 0.02 -2.72 13.06
CA GLY A 156 0.37 -3.87 12.20
C GLY A 156 1.05 -3.54 10.87
N ARG A 157 1.26 -2.25 10.56
CA ARG A 157 2.08 -1.76 9.44
C ARG A 157 3.29 -1.01 9.99
N ARG A 158 4.48 -1.34 9.50
CA ARG A 158 5.63 -0.43 9.63
C ARG A 158 5.52 0.59 8.51
N TYR A 159 5.31 1.85 8.87
CA TYR A 159 5.67 2.96 7.99
C TYR A 159 7.17 3.20 8.19
N PRO A 160 8.02 2.87 7.22
CA PRO A 160 9.44 3.13 7.35
C PRO A 160 9.68 4.64 7.37
N LEU A 161 9.69 5.20 8.57
CA LEU A 161 10.12 6.57 8.87
C LEU A 161 11.65 6.62 8.67
N ALA A 162 12.06 6.75 7.43
CA ALA A 162 13.45 6.84 7.04
C ALA A 162 13.80 8.25 6.60
N SER A 163 15.03 8.66 6.90
CA SER A 163 15.65 9.83 6.27
C SER A 163 15.60 9.68 4.75
N ALA A 164 15.28 10.77 4.05
CA ALA A 164 14.99 10.80 2.61
C ALA A 164 16.10 10.22 1.71
N LYS A 165 17.32 10.06 2.23
CA LYS A 165 18.49 9.56 1.48
C LYS A 165 18.61 8.04 1.38
N GLU A 166 17.89 7.26 2.19
CA GLU A 166 18.20 5.82 2.37
C GLU A 166 17.05 4.85 2.10
N CYS A 167 15.83 5.34 1.86
CA CYS A 167 14.67 4.46 1.72
C CYS A 167 14.33 4.17 0.26
N GLN A 168 14.82 3.04 -0.26
CA GLN A 168 14.32 2.49 -1.53
C GLN A 168 13.18 1.50 -1.26
N PRO A 169 12.04 1.59 -1.98
CA PRO A 169 10.92 0.64 -1.85
C PRO A 169 11.33 -0.83 -2.06
N THR A 170 12.36 -1.05 -2.86
CA THR A 170 12.94 -2.37 -3.16
C THR A 170 13.49 -3.09 -1.93
N TYR A 171 13.80 -2.36 -0.86
CA TYR A 171 14.22 -2.94 0.42
C TYR A 171 13.08 -3.71 1.10
N PHE A 172 11.88 -3.11 1.16
CA PHE A 172 10.71 -3.72 1.79
C PHE A 172 9.95 -4.65 0.86
N TRP A 173 9.94 -4.33 -0.43
CA TRP A 173 9.30 -5.13 -1.46
C TRP A 173 10.26 -5.35 -2.63
N PRO A 174 11.12 -6.38 -2.55
CA PRO A 174 11.98 -6.76 -3.65
C PRO A 174 11.15 -6.97 -4.91
N LYS A 175 11.58 -6.40 -6.04
CA LYS A 175 10.89 -6.39 -7.34
C LYS A 175 9.62 -5.53 -7.44
N ALA A 176 9.14 -4.91 -6.35
CA ALA A 176 7.98 -4.04 -6.47
C ALA A 176 8.32 -2.77 -7.24
N ARG A 177 7.51 -2.51 -8.25
CA ARG A 177 7.50 -1.24 -8.99
C ARG A 177 6.82 -0.16 -8.14
N ARG A 178 7.16 1.09 -8.43
CA ARG A 178 6.52 2.27 -7.83
C ARG A 178 5.34 2.62 -8.72
N ASP A 179 4.15 2.75 -8.14
CA ASP A 179 2.98 3.23 -8.88
C ASP A 179 2.98 4.75 -8.96
N ILE A 180 3.16 5.40 -7.82
CA ILE A 180 2.95 6.83 -7.67
C ILE A 180 3.78 7.38 -6.50
N VAL A 181 4.31 8.59 -6.66
CA VAL A 181 5.10 9.28 -5.64
C VAL A 181 4.55 10.68 -5.44
N VAL A 182 3.71 10.80 -4.43
CA VAL A 182 3.14 12.08 -4.04
C VAL A 182 4.12 12.76 -3.09
N GLU A 183 4.66 13.92 -3.47
CA GLU A 183 5.67 14.64 -2.70
C GLU A 183 5.21 16.06 -2.36
N PHE A 184 5.42 16.45 -1.11
CA PHE A 184 5.32 17.84 -0.70
C PHE A 184 6.61 18.58 -1.08
N ASP A 185 6.47 19.71 -1.77
CA ASP A 185 7.57 20.50 -2.34
C ASP A 185 7.47 21.99 -1.92
N GLY A 186 7.05 22.24 -0.68
CA GLY A 186 6.91 23.59 -0.13
C GLY A 186 5.73 24.37 -0.74
N ASP A 187 6.04 25.33 -1.63
CA ASP A 187 5.14 26.40 -2.06
C ASP A 187 4.22 26.05 -3.23
N THR A 188 4.59 25.05 -4.04
CA THR A 188 3.71 24.58 -5.11
C THR A 188 3.53 23.08 -4.98
N PRO A 189 2.30 22.58 -4.76
CA PRO A 189 2.09 21.16 -4.88
C PRO A 189 2.38 20.81 -6.35
N ARG A 190 3.50 20.12 -6.62
CA ARG A 190 3.64 19.31 -7.83
C ARG A 190 2.53 18.27 -7.76
N ARG A 191 1.36 18.64 -8.27
CA ARG A 191 0.18 17.79 -8.25
C ARG A 191 0.39 16.71 -9.28
N GLU A 192 1.03 15.61 -8.88
CA GLU A 192 0.50 14.34 -9.37
C GLU A 192 -1.00 14.35 -9.06
N SER A 193 -1.81 14.20 -10.11
CA SER A 193 -3.25 14.37 -9.95
C SER A 193 -3.73 13.39 -8.88
N PRO A 194 -4.54 13.82 -7.88
CA PRO A 194 -5.22 12.90 -6.98
C PRO A 194 -5.93 11.76 -7.72
N ASP A 195 -6.29 11.99 -8.98
CA ASP A 195 -6.83 11.00 -9.88
C ASP A 195 -5.90 9.81 -10.15
N MET A 196 -4.60 10.06 -10.37
CA MET A 196 -3.62 8.98 -10.56
C MET A 196 -3.51 8.13 -9.29
N LEU A 197 -3.59 8.77 -8.12
CA LEU A 197 -3.62 8.07 -6.84
C LEU A 197 -4.89 7.22 -6.71
N LEU A 198 -6.04 7.74 -7.13
CA LEU A 198 -7.30 6.97 -7.15
C LEU A 198 -7.26 5.80 -8.14
N ILE A 199 -6.66 5.96 -9.32
CA ILE A 199 -6.50 4.87 -10.30
C ILE A 199 -5.53 3.81 -9.78
N SER A 200 -4.46 4.21 -9.09
CA SER A 200 -3.49 3.29 -8.49
C SER A 200 -4.06 2.41 -7.36
N LEU A 201 -5.27 2.72 -6.85
CA LEU A 201 -6.00 1.84 -5.95
C LEU A 201 -6.47 0.57 -6.66
N PHE A 202 -6.59 0.58 -7.98
CA PHE A 202 -7.04 -0.56 -8.75
C PHE A 202 -5.85 -1.36 -9.28
N TYR A 203 -5.92 -2.68 -9.14
CA TYR A 203 -4.89 -3.62 -9.58
C TYR A 203 -5.56 -4.88 -10.12
N ILE A 204 -4.78 -5.73 -10.79
CA ILE A 204 -5.29 -6.96 -11.38
C ILE A 204 -4.78 -8.21 -10.67
N GLU A 205 -5.62 -9.23 -10.66
CA GLU A 205 -5.26 -10.60 -10.30
C GLU A 205 -5.75 -11.55 -11.38
N VAL A 206 -4.97 -12.58 -11.69
CA VAL A 206 -5.37 -13.67 -12.58
C VAL A 206 -6.08 -14.72 -11.74
N GLU A 207 -7.23 -15.20 -12.22
CA GLU A 207 -7.96 -16.29 -11.59
C GLU A 207 -7.26 -17.63 -11.88
N ASP A 208 -7.07 -18.48 -10.86
CA ASP A 208 -6.26 -19.71 -10.94
C ASP A 208 -6.77 -20.73 -11.99
N SER A 209 -8.00 -20.56 -12.50
CA SER A 209 -8.56 -21.41 -13.56
C SER A 209 -8.12 -20.91 -14.95
N LEU A 210 -6.94 -21.31 -15.40
CA LEU A 210 -6.54 -21.25 -16.81
C LEU A 210 -7.30 -22.31 -17.61
N CYS A 211 -8.63 -22.19 -17.69
CA CYS A 211 -9.48 -23.25 -18.24
C CYS A 211 -9.65 -23.16 -19.77
N CYS A 212 -9.26 -22.05 -20.41
CA CYS A 212 -9.54 -21.78 -21.82
C CYS A 212 -8.34 -21.10 -22.50
N GLN A 213 -7.85 -21.65 -23.61
CA GLN A 213 -6.68 -21.11 -24.33
C GLN A 213 -6.94 -19.74 -25.00
N THR A 214 -8.19 -19.31 -25.13
CA THR A 214 -8.55 -18.09 -25.88
C THR A 214 -8.85 -16.87 -25.02
N TYR A 215 -9.27 -17.07 -23.77
CA TYR A 215 -9.64 -15.98 -22.86
C TYR A 215 -9.08 -16.20 -21.47
N LEU A 216 -8.43 -15.17 -20.94
CA LEU A 216 -7.94 -15.15 -19.58
C LEU A 216 -8.92 -14.41 -18.67
N PRO A 217 -9.56 -15.08 -17.68
CA PRO A 217 -10.30 -14.38 -16.63
C PRO A 217 -9.34 -13.56 -15.76
N VAL A 218 -9.56 -12.25 -15.72
CA VAL A 218 -8.83 -11.30 -14.88
C VAL A 218 -9.79 -10.61 -13.92
N LEU A 219 -9.38 -10.52 -12.67
CA LEU A 219 -10.09 -9.83 -11.61
C LEU A 219 -9.44 -8.46 -11.39
N ILE A 220 -10.19 -7.38 -11.57
CA ILE A 220 -9.80 -6.05 -11.16
C ILE A 220 -10.30 -5.83 -9.73
N ARG A 221 -9.38 -5.51 -8.83
CA ARG A 221 -9.65 -5.31 -7.40
C ARG A 221 -9.31 -3.88 -6.99
N CYS A 222 -9.87 -3.42 -5.88
CA CYS A 222 -9.57 -2.11 -5.29
C CYS A 222 -8.91 -2.28 -3.92
N ARG A 223 -7.82 -1.57 -3.63
CA ARG A 223 -7.09 -1.66 -2.35
C ARG A 223 -7.81 -1.02 -1.17
N LEU A 224 -8.87 -0.23 -1.39
CA LEU A 224 -9.64 0.32 -0.28
C LEU A 224 -10.36 -0.82 0.44
N PRO A 225 -10.35 -0.83 1.79
CA PRO A 225 -11.15 -1.79 2.54
C PRO A 225 -12.63 -1.56 2.27
N SER A 226 -13.43 -2.61 2.45
CA SER A 226 -14.89 -2.50 2.45
C SER A 226 -15.38 -1.42 3.40
N GLY A 227 -16.44 -0.71 3.01
CA GLY A 227 -17.08 0.32 3.83
C GLY A 227 -17.21 1.66 3.12
N ALA A 228 -17.40 2.72 3.90
CA ALA A 228 -17.78 4.05 3.39
C ALA A 228 -16.78 4.63 2.38
N SER A 229 -15.47 4.43 2.59
CA SER A 229 -14.44 4.94 1.67
C SER A 229 -14.48 4.26 0.31
N LEU A 230 -14.67 2.94 0.25
CA LEU A 230 -14.85 2.22 -1.02
C LEU A 230 -16.16 2.65 -1.71
N VAL A 231 -17.25 2.77 -0.95
CA VAL A 231 -18.55 3.17 -1.47
C VAL A 231 -18.49 4.59 -2.07
N ASP A 232 -17.85 5.57 -1.43
CA ASP A 232 -17.70 6.92 -2.01
C ASP A 232 -16.89 6.89 -3.31
N LEU A 233 -15.79 6.12 -3.35
CA LEU A 233 -14.99 5.96 -4.56
C LEU A 233 -15.81 5.38 -5.73
N LEU A 234 -16.56 4.31 -5.47
CA LEU A 234 -17.38 3.65 -6.49
C LEU A 234 -18.58 4.52 -6.91
N MET A 235 -19.20 5.25 -5.98
CA MET A 235 -20.24 6.21 -6.28
C MET A 235 -19.71 7.28 -7.25
N ARG A 236 -18.53 7.82 -6.98
CA ARG A 236 -17.86 8.78 -7.85
C ARG A 236 -17.54 8.19 -9.23
N ALA A 237 -17.03 6.95 -9.25
CA ALA A 237 -16.78 6.23 -10.49
C ALA A 237 -18.05 6.13 -11.36
N ARG A 238 -19.19 5.79 -10.74
CA ARG A 238 -20.49 5.69 -11.42
C ARG A 238 -21.00 7.03 -11.91
N GLN A 239 -20.98 8.06 -11.05
CA GLN A 239 -21.41 9.42 -11.42
C GLN A 239 -20.64 9.99 -12.60
N ARG A 240 -19.35 9.63 -12.73
CA ARG A 240 -18.49 10.04 -13.84
C ARG A 240 -18.46 9.04 -15.00
N ASN A 241 -19.29 7.99 -14.95
CA ASN A 241 -19.33 6.92 -15.93
C ASN A 241 -17.92 6.35 -16.24
N ALA A 242 -17.13 6.10 -15.20
CA ALA A 242 -15.76 5.61 -15.32
C ALA A 242 -15.71 4.29 -16.09
N GLN A 243 -14.76 4.19 -17.02
CA GLN A 243 -14.62 3.06 -17.93
C GLN A 243 -13.28 2.38 -17.74
N ILE A 244 -13.24 1.09 -18.00
CA ILE A 244 -12.05 0.26 -18.16
C ILE A 244 -11.82 0.07 -19.67
N HIS A 245 -10.60 0.28 -20.13
CA HIS A 245 -10.16 0.06 -21.51
C HIS A 245 -9.12 -1.04 -21.55
N TYR A 246 -9.32 -2.05 -22.40
CA TYR A 246 -8.41 -3.19 -22.56
C TYR A 246 -8.62 -3.86 -23.91
N SER A 247 -7.56 -4.27 -24.61
CA SER A 247 -7.64 -5.01 -25.88
C SER A 247 -8.63 -4.44 -26.93
N GLY A 248 -8.73 -3.11 -27.04
CA GLY A 248 -9.67 -2.43 -27.93
C GLY A 248 -11.14 -2.44 -27.48
N GLN A 249 -11.43 -3.02 -26.32
CA GLN A 249 -12.74 -3.04 -25.67
C GLN A 249 -12.84 -1.98 -24.58
N THR A 250 -14.08 -1.57 -24.30
CA THR A 250 -14.40 -0.65 -23.20
C THR A 250 -15.57 -1.22 -22.39
N SER A 251 -15.50 -1.11 -21.06
CA SER A 251 -16.59 -1.52 -20.18
C SER A 251 -16.67 -0.62 -18.94
N VAL A 252 -17.85 -0.54 -18.33
CA VAL A 252 -18.06 0.26 -17.11
C VAL A 252 -17.22 -0.32 -15.95
N LEU A 253 -16.52 0.54 -15.20
CA LEU A 253 -15.70 0.14 -14.06
C LEU A 253 -16.52 -0.47 -12.93
N CYS A 254 -17.66 0.13 -12.60
CA CYS A 254 -18.54 -0.30 -11.51
C CYS A 254 -19.98 -0.54 -12.01
N PRO A 255 -20.26 -1.73 -12.60
CA PRO A 255 -21.62 -2.18 -12.92
C PRO A 255 -22.53 -2.29 -11.68
N GLU A 256 -23.83 -2.54 -11.90
CA GLU A 256 -24.83 -2.60 -10.82
C GLU A 256 -24.52 -3.67 -9.78
N ASP A 257 -24.17 -4.87 -10.19
CA ASP A 257 -23.87 -5.97 -9.26
C ASP A 257 -22.68 -5.63 -8.36
N ASN A 258 -21.63 -5.05 -8.95
CA ASN A 258 -20.44 -4.62 -8.22
C ASN A 258 -20.74 -3.50 -7.22
N TRP A 259 -21.63 -2.59 -7.57
CA TRP A 259 -22.09 -1.53 -6.68
C TRP A 259 -22.90 -2.10 -5.51
N HIS A 260 -23.85 -2.99 -5.80
CA HIS A 260 -24.68 -3.65 -4.79
C HIS A 260 -23.86 -4.49 -3.80
N ASP A 261 -22.85 -5.20 -4.30
CA ASP A 261 -21.94 -5.94 -3.43
C ASP A 261 -21.15 -5.00 -2.52
N ALA A 262 -20.62 -3.89 -3.05
CA ALA A 262 -19.86 -2.93 -2.25
C ALA A 262 -20.70 -2.23 -1.17
N THR A 263 -21.97 -1.88 -1.46
CA THR A 263 -22.87 -1.28 -0.46
C THR A 263 -23.27 -2.26 0.65
N LYS A 264 -23.15 -3.57 0.39
CA LYS A 264 -23.28 -4.63 1.39
C LYS A 264 -22.01 -4.91 2.18
N GLY A 265 -20.95 -4.11 2.00
CA GLY A 265 -19.68 -4.28 2.69
C GLY A 265 -18.76 -5.34 2.08
N LYS A 266 -19.03 -5.80 0.85
CA LYS A 266 -18.09 -6.69 0.15
C LYS A 266 -16.94 -5.90 -0.50
N PRO A 267 -15.76 -6.51 -0.69
CA PRO A 267 -14.70 -5.91 -1.48
C PRO A 267 -15.12 -5.67 -2.92
N PHE A 268 -14.53 -4.67 -3.56
CA PHE A 268 -14.66 -4.51 -5.00
C PHE A 268 -13.88 -5.58 -5.76
N LEU A 269 -14.58 -6.30 -6.64
CA LEU A 269 -14.04 -7.35 -7.49
C LEU A 269 -14.78 -7.34 -8.84
N ARG A 270 -14.13 -6.87 -9.89
CA ARG A 270 -14.68 -6.80 -11.24
C ARG A 270 -13.99 -7.82 -12.14
N ARG A 271 -14.71 -8.85 -12.58
CA ARG A 271 -14.21 -9.84 -13.55
C ARG A 271 -14.31 -9.30 -14.97
N ILE A 272 -13.25 -9.44 -15.75
CA ILE A 272 -13.18 -9.22 -17.20
C ILE A 272 -12.51 -10.42 -17.87
N TYR A 273 -12.70 -10.55 -19.18
CA TYR A 273 -12.11 -11.62 -19.99
C TYR A 273 -11.22 -11.00 -21.04
N LEU A 274 -9.92 -11.25 -20.94
CA LEU A 274 -8.94 -10.74 -21.89
C LEU A 274 -8.74 -11.76 -23.01
N PRO A 275 -8.85 -11.36 -24.28
CA PRO A 275 -8.40 -12.22 -25.37
C PRO A 275 -6.87 -12.34 -25.28
N VAL A 276 -6.37 -13.57 -25.19
CA VAL A 276 -4.94 -13.87 -25.14
C VAL A 276 -4.62 -14.91 -26.21
N SER A 277 -3.54 -14.69 -26.95
CA SER A 277 -3.04 -15.61 -27.97
C SER A 277 -1.76 -16.30 -27.51
N TRP A 278 -0.91 -15.59 -26.77
CA TRP A 278 0.40 -16.10 -26.35
C TRP A 278 0.75 -15.69 -24.90
N PRO A 279 1.55 -16.51 -24.18
CA PRO A 279 2.09 -16.12 -22.86
C PRO A 279 2.96 -14.86 -22.86
N SER A 280 3.48 -14.46 -24.02
CA SER A 280 4.24 -13.22 -24.19
C SER A 280 3.36 -11.99 -24.40
N ASP A 281 2.03 -12.15 -24.47
CA ASP A 281 1.12 -11.03 -24.71
C ASP A 281 1.18 -10.01 -23.57
N ILE A 282 1.06 -8.74 -23.95
CA ILE A 282 1.07 -7.62 -23.01
C ILE A 282 -0.36 -7.27 -22.63
N VAL A 283 -0.65 -7.38 -21.33
CA VAL A 283 -1.90 -6.95 -20.72
C VAL A 283 -1.76 -5.50 -20.24
N ASP A 284 -2.40 -4.57 -20.96
CA ASP A 284 -2.55 -3.17 -20.56
C ASP A 284 -4.03 -2.86 -20.32
N ILE A 285 -4.37 -2.54 -19.08
CA ILE A 285 -5.72 -2.18 -18.67
C ILE A 285 -5.67 -0.75 -18.13
N LYS A 286 -6.53 0.11 -18.65
CA LYS A 286 -6.60 1.53 -18.29
C LYS A 286 -7.96 1.90 -17.72
N ILE A 287 -8.00 2.87 -16.82
CA ILE A 287 -9.23 3.49 -16.34
C ILE A 287 -9.32 4.92 -16.88
N SER A 288 -10.51 5.32 -17.35
CA SER A 288 -10.88 6.71 -17.62
C SER A 288 -12.07 7.12 -16.75
N GLY A 289 -12.31 8.43 -16.62
CA GLY A 289 -13.49 8.98 -15.91
C GLY A 289 -13.38 9.02 -14.39
N LEU A 290 -12.38 8.37 -13.77
CA LEU A 290 -12.04 8.65 -12.36
C LEU A 290 -11.35 10.01 -12.19
N GLY A 291 -10.69 10.49 -13.24
CA GLY A 291 -9.93 11.73 -13.24
C GLY A 291 -9.95 12.50 -14.55
N SER A 292 -9.02 13.45 -14.67
CA SER A 292 -8.82 14.25 -15.89
C SER A 292 -8.21 13.48 -17.05
N ALA A 293 -7.50 12.38 -16.78
CA ALA A 293 -6.81 11.58 -17.78
C ALA A 293 -7.14 10.08 -17.66
N THR A 294 -6.98 9.39 -18.78
CA THR A 294 -6.94 7.92 -18.82
C THR A 294 -5.57 7.44 -18.36
N ALA A 295 -5.53 6.52 -17.41
CA ALA A 295 -4.27 5.97 -16.90
C ALA A 295 -4.34 4.45 -16.71
N SER A 296 -3.19 3.80 -16.84
CA SER A 296 -3.07 2.36 -16.59
C SER A 296 -3.33 2.03 -15.11
N LEU A 297 -3.84 0.83 -14.86
CA LEU A 297 -3.95 0.27 -13.52
C LEU A 297 -2.58 0.16 -12.87
N SER A 298 -2.57 -0.04 -11.55
CA SER A 298 -1.36 -0.31 -10.80
C SER A 298 -0.50 -1.39 -11.47
N ASN A 299 0.79 -1.07 -11.65
CA ASN A 299 1.80 -1.90 -12.31
C ASN A 299 1.49 -2.39 -13.75
N CYS A 300 0.40 -1.92 -14.38
CA CYS A 300 0.15 -2.16 -15.81
C CYS A 300 1.07 -1.26 -16.68
N PRO A 301 1.53 -1.74 -17.84
CA PRO A 301 1.23 -3.04 -18.44
C PRO A 301 2.07 -4.22 -17.89
N TYR A 302 1.56 -5.44 -18.06
CA TYR A 302 2.22 -6.69 -17.67
C TYR A 302 2.44 -7.61 -18.87
N GLN A 303 3.51 -8.41 -18.84
CA GLN A 303 3.61 -9.61 -19.67
C GLN A 303 2.84 -10.75 -18.98
N LEU A 304 2.10 -11.54 -19.76
CA LEU A 304 1.22 -12.57 -19.20
C LEU A 304 1.98 -13.66 -18.42
N GLU A 305 3.16 -14.06 -18.91
CA GLU A 305 4.06 -14.97 -18.22
C GLU A 305 4.45 -14.49 -16.82
N ALA A 306 4.72 -13.19 -16.64
CA ALA A 306 5.03 -12.61 -15.33
C ALA A 306 3.83 -12.67 -14.37
N LEU A 307 2.60 -12.70 -14.89
CA LEU A 307 1.40 -12.89 -14.07
C LEU A 307 1.28 -14.32 -13.53
N ALA A 308 1.79 -15.32 -14.25
CA ALA A 308 1.74 -16.73 -13.85
C ALA A 308 2.78 -17.08 -12.78
N ASP A 309 3.98 -16.50 -12.85
CA ASP A 309 5.08 -16.75 -11.92
C ASP A 309 4.84 -16.19 -10.50
N GLU A 310 3.97 -15.19 -10.38
CA GLU A 310 3.68 -14.51 -9.11
C GLU A 310 2.48 -15.10 -8.34
N SER A 311 1.86 -16.19 -8.80
CA SER A 311 0.79 -16.85 -8.04
C SER A 311 1.34 -17.39 -6.70
N PRO A 312 0.75 -17.02 -5.54
CA PRO A 312 1.24 -17.43 -4.22
C PRO A 312 1.42 -18.95 -4.06
N ARG A 313 0.64 -19.75 -4.80
CA ARG A 313 0.69 -21.22 -4.79
C ARG A 313 1.84 -21.80 -5.60
N ASN A 314 2.31 -21.14 -6.66
CA ASN A 314 3.46 -21.62 -7.44
C ASN A 314 4.77 -21.44 -6.66
N GLN A 315 4.85 -20.45 -5.76
CA GLN A 315 6.03 -20.24 -4.92
C GLN A 315 6.12 -21.19 -3.72
N SER A 316 5.02 -21.80 -3.25
CA SER A 316 5.09 -22.80 -2.17
C SER A 316 5.77 -24.10 -2.60
N TYR A 317 5.74 -24.45 -3.89
CA TYR A 317 6.45 -25.62 -4.42
C TYR A 317 7.95 -25.35 -4.64
N ALA A 318 8.34 -24.11 -4.96
CA ALA A 318 9.74 -23.74 -5.15
C ALA A 318 10.58 -23.80 -3.86
N CYS A 319 9.96 -23.70 -2.69
CA CYS A 319 10.66 -23.82 -1.41
C CYS A 319 10.89 -25.26 -0.93
N GLN A 320 10.44 -26.28 -1.66
CA GLN A 320 10.63 -27.70 -1.28
C GLN A 320 11.78 -28.41 -1.99
N GLY A 321 12.61 -27.73 -2.77
CA GLY A 321 13.87 -28.33 -3.22
C GLY A 321 14.52 -27.60 -4.36
N GLN A 322 15.59 -26.86 -4.05
CA GLN A 322 16.78 -26.71 -4.90
C GLN A 322 17.84 -25.91 -4.12
N VAL A 323 18.98 -26.53 -3.86
CA VAL A 323 20.18 -25.92 -3.28
C VAL A 323 21.00 -25.29 -4.41
N PRO A 324 21.43 -24.02 -4.31
CA PRO A 324 22.54 -23.53 -5.12
C PRO A 324 23.82 -23.38 -4.30
N PHE A 325 24.91 -23.65 -5.02
CA PHE A 325 26.32 -23.61 -4.65
C PHE A 325 26.84 -22.23 -4.22
N ASN A 326 27.88 -22.28 -3.38
CA ASN A 326 28.75 -21.23 -2.81
C ASN A 326 29.09 -19.99 -3.67
N GLN A 327 29.24 -18.81 -3.03
CA GLN A 327 30.53 -18.27 -2.56
C GLN A 327 30.36 -16.90 -1.83
N CYS A 328 31.16 -16.70 -0.77
CA CYS A 328 31.21 -15.50 0.07
C CYS A 328 32.52 -14.72 -0.14
N SER A 329 32.44 -13.38 -0.08
CA SER A 329 33.45 -12.42 0.40
C SER A 329 32.89 -10.98 0.20
N GLY A 330 33.00 -9.95 1.05
CA GLY A 330 33.58 -9.70 2.37
C GLY A 330 33.69 -8.17 2.58
N SER A 331 33.21 -7.65 3.73
CA SER A 331 33.41 -6.29 4.33
C SER A 331 32.89 -5.05 3.56
N SER A 332 32.34 -3.99 4.14
CA SER A 332 32.70 -3.22 5.34
C SER A 332 31.50 -2.45 5.94
N LYS A 333 31.67 -1.94 7.17
CA LYS A 333 30.63 -1.47 8.10
C LYS A 333 30.14 -0.04 7.82
N SER A 334 28.82 0.15 7.83
CA SER A 334 28.15 1.40 8.19
C SER A 334 26.99 1.09 9.13
N GLY A 335 26.89 1.82 10.24
CA GLY A 335 25.95 1.55 11.33
C GLY A 335 24.53 1.97 10.97
N ILE A 336 23.64 1.00 10.83
CA ILE A 336 22.19 1.17 10.71
C ILE A 336 21.61 1.15 12.12
N VAL A 337 20.97 2.22 12.57
CA VAL A 337 20.04 2.14 13.70
C VAL A 337 18.71 1.62 13.16
N SER A 338 18.62 0.30 12.99
CA SER A 338 17.34 -0.37 12.98
C SER A 338 16.92 -0.52 14.43
N ILE A 339 15.88 0.19 14.83
CA ILE A 339 15.31 0.07 16.16
C ILE A 339 14.66 -1.32 16.23
N ALA A 340 15.36 -2.26 16.86
CA ALA A 340 14.88 -3.59 17.24
C ALA A 340 13.73 -3.47 18.23
#